data_AF-A0A820T809-F1
#
_entry.id   AF-A0A820T809-F1
#
_cell.length_a   1.000
_cell.length_b   1.000
_cell.length_c   1.000
_cell.angle_alpha   90.00
_cell.angle_beta   90.00
_cell.angle_gamma   90.00
#
_symmetry.space_group_name_H-M   'P 1'
#
loop_
_entity.id
_entity.type
_entity.pdbx_description
1 polymer ?
#
loop_
_entity_poly.entity_id
_entity_poly.type
_entity_poly.pdbx_seq_one_letter_code
_entity_poly.pdbx_strand_id
1 'polypeptide(L)'
;MLNAFNEISRWTLIQNLNEFQWRIPSIWCEINDYAKVLLDHPYKNVREGIASILSISISFDVALFNGKSTRQPNTSQFIDTICKRLRQAIEIYERTSLINISDEVVGIDVEARKALNFIEA
;
A
#
# COMPACT_ATOMS: atom_id res chain seq x y z
N MET A 1 19.19 7.89 4.23
CA MET A 1 18.82 9.11 3.46
C MET A 1 19.23 9.03 2.00
N LEU A 2 20.48 8.67 1.66
CA LEU A 2 20.94 8.54 0.27
C LEU A 2 20.10 7.59 -0.60
N ASN A 3 19.63 6.46 -0.05
CA ASN A 3 18.80 5.50 -0.80
C ASN A 3 17.44 6.08 -1.21
N ALA A 4 16.75 6.80 -0.31
CA ALA A 4 15.45 7.40 -0.60
C ALA A 4 15.55 8.55 -1.63
N PHE A 5 16.65 9.30 -1.63
CA PHE A 5 16.89 10.35 -2.62
C PHE A 5 17.17 9.76 -4.02
N ASN A 6 17.93 8.68 -4.09
CA ASN A 6 18.18 8.00 -5.37
C ASN A 6 16.90 7.37 -5.93
N GLU A 7 16.07 6.78 -5.08
CA GLU A 7 14.79 6.20 -5.50
C GLU A 7 13.80 7.25 -5.99
N ILE A 8 13.64 8.37 -5.28
CA ILE A 8 12.75 9.43 -5.75
C ILE A 8 13.24 10.01 -7.09
N SER A 9 14.55 10.14 -7.27
CA SER A 9 15.13 10.64 -8.53
C SER A 9 14.81 9.71 -9.70
N ARG A 10 14.84 8.39 -9.50
CA ARG A 10 14.41 7.41 -10.52
C ARG A 10 12.94 7.55 -10.86
N TRP A 11 12.09 7.73 -9.85
CA TRP A 11 10.65 7.94 -10.07
C TRP A 11 10.38 9.25 -10.83
N THR A 12 11.07 10.34 -10.49
CA THR A 12 10.97 11.60 -11.23
C THR A 12 11.37 11.45 -12.71
N LEU A 13 12.41 10.67 -13.00
CA LEU A 13 12.78 10.39 -14.39
C LEU A 13 11.71 9.60 -15.15
N ILE A 14 11.07 8.63 -14.49
CA ILE A 14 9.96 7.87 -15.06
C ILE A 14 8.74 8.76 -15.31
N GLN A 15 8.46 9.72 -14.44
CA GLN A 15 7.36 10.69 -14.64
C GLN A 15 7.54 11.51 -15.92
N ASN A 16 8.78 11.81 -16.33
CA ASN A 16 9.04 12.51 -17.58
C ASN A 16 8.64 11.70 -18.83
N LEU A 17 8.43 10.38 -18.72
CA LEU A 17 7.94 9.54 -19.81
C LEU A 17 6.44 9.71 -20.08
N ASN A 18 5.72 10.48 -19.25
CA ASN A 18 4.28 10.71 -19.35
C ASN A 18 3.86 11.19 -20.76
N GLU A 19 4.67 12.02 -21.42
CA GLU A 19 4.40 12.52 -22.78
C GLU A 19 4.23 11.40 -23.82
N PHE A 20 4.83 10.23 -23.57
CA PHE A 20 4.80 9.05 -24.45
C PHE A 20 3.85 7.96 -23.96
N GLN A 21 3.02 8.22 -22.96
CA GLN A 21 2.21 7.19 -22.31
C GLN A 21 1.27 6.44 -23.25
N TRP A 22 0.72 7.12 -24.24
CA TRP A 22 -0.17 6.53 -25.25
C TRP A 22 0.57 5.68 -26.29
N ARG A 23 1.88 5.87 -26.46
CA ARG A 23 2.69 5.13 -27.45
C ARG A 23 3.24 3.83 -26.91
N ILE A 24 3.47 3.73 -25.60
CA ILE A 24 4.20 2.60 -24.99
C ILE A 24 3.42 1.98 -23.82
N PRO A 25 2.21 1.44 -24.06
CA PRO A 25 1.34 0.95 -22.99
C PRO A 25 1.95 -0.23 -22.21
N SER A 26 2.78 -1.07 -22.83
CA SER A 26 3.40 -2.24 -22.17
C SER A 26 4.29 -1.85 -20.99
N ILE A 27 5.12 -0.83 -21.16
CA ILE A 27 6.01 -0.34 -20.10
C ILE A 27 5.21 0.22 -18.93
N TRP A 28 4.11 0.92 -19.20
CA TRP A 28 3.24 1.46 -18.14
C TRP A 28 2.51 0.37 -17.36
N CYS A 29 2.16 -0.76 -17.99
CA CYS A 29 1.65 -1.92 -17.29
C CYS A 29 2.71 -2.51 -16.34
N GLU A 30 3.95 -2.71 -16.82
CA GLU A 30 5.05 -3.22 -15.99
C GLU A 30 5.39 -2.29 -14.83
N ILE A 31 5.45 -0.97 -15.07
CA ILE A 31 5.66 0.03 -14.03
C ILE A 31 4.54 -0.01 -13.00
N ASN A 32 3.30 -0.14 -13.44
CA ASN A 32 2.15 -0.25 -12.55
C ASN A 32 2.24 -1.49 -11.65
N ASP A 33 2.64 -2.64 -12.20
CA ASP A 33 2.81 -3.86 -11.42
C ASP A 33 3.97 -3.76 -10.42
N TYR A 34 5.09 -3.15 -10.82
CA TYR A 34 6.21 -2.88 -9.93
C TYR A 34 5.84 -1.88 -8.81
N ALA A 35 5.13 -0.80 -9.16
CA ALA A 35 4.68 0.23 -8.23
C ALA A 35 3.70 -0.29 -7.18
N LYS A 36 2.79 -1.22 -7.54
CA LYS A 36 1.85 -1.87 -6.60
C LYS A 36 2.56 -2.53 -5.42
N VAL A 37 3.69 -3.18 -5.67
CA VAL A 37 4.45 -3.89 -4.62
C VAL A 37 5.08 -2.90 -3.64
N LEU A 38 5.47 -1.72 -4.13
CA LEU A 38 6.23 -0.72 -3.37
C LEU A 38 5.35 0.31 -2.64
N LEU A 39 4.04 0.10 -2.56
CA LEU A 39 3.14 1.00 -1.84
C LEU A 39 3.43 1.08 -0.33
N ASP A 40 3.97 0.01 0.26
CA ASP A 40 4.30 -0.08 1.69
C ASP A 40 5.69 0.49 2.03
N HIS A 41 6.29 1.26 1.12
CA HIS A 41 7.62 1.80 1.30
C HIS A 41 7.71 2.72 2.54
N PRO A 42 8.75 2.64 3.39
CA PRO A 42 8.81 3.38 4.66
C PRO A 42 8.91 4.90 4.48
N TYR A 43 9.57 5.36 3.42
CA TYR A 43 9.81 6.78 3.19
C TYR A 43 8.64 7.46 2.45
N LYS A 44 8.08 8.52 3.07
CA LYS A 44 6.93 9.28 2.56
C LYS A 44 7.17 9.86 1.16
N ASN A 45 8.32 10.48 0.95
CA ASN A 45 8.69 11.12 -0.32
C ASN A 45 8.69 10.11 -1.50
N VAL A 46 9.18 8.89 -1.26
CA VAL A 46 9.15 7.83 -2.27
C VAL A 46 7.72 7.35 -2.53
N ARG A 47 6.89 7.22 -1.50
CA ARG A 47 5.45 6.89 -1.67
C ARG A 47 4.71 7.96 -2.49
N GLU A 48 5.00 9.24 -2.27
CA GLU A 48 4.43 10.33 -3.06
C GLU A 48 4.87 10.26 -4.53
N GLY A 49 6.13 9.95 -4.80
CA GLY A 49 6.65 9.72 -6.15
C GLY A 49 5.96 8.54 -6.86
N ILE A 50 5.77 7.43 -6.15
CA ILE A 50 5.05 6.24 -6.63
C ILE A 50 3.58 6.58 -6.90
N ALA A 51 2.92 7.28 -5.97
CA ALA A 51 1.51 7.66 -6.10
C ALA A 51 1.27 8.56 -7.32
N SER A 52 2.16 9.52 -7.57
CA SER A 52 2.11 10.38 -8.76
C SER A 52 2.18 9.56 -10.06
N ILE A 53 3.09 8.57 -10.14
CA ILE A 53 3.23 7.70 -11.31
C ILE A 53 2.00 6.80 -11.49
N LEU A 54 1.46 6.25 -10.41
CA LEU A 54 0.24 5.45 -10.47
C LEU A 54 -0.95 6.28 -10.95
N SER A 55 -1.05 7.55 -10.53
CA SER A 55 -2.06 8.47 -11.03
C SER A 55 -1.92 8.70 -12.53
N ILE A 56 -0.69 8.91 -13.00
CA ILE A 56 -0.40 9.05 -14.44
C ILE A 56 -0.81 7.79 -15.19
N SER A 57 -0.39 6.60 -14.73
CA SER A 57 -0.58 5.33 -15.45
C SER A 57 -2.06 5.00 -15.71
N ILE A 58 -2.96 5.32 -14.77
CA ILE A 58 -4.41 5.09 -14.88
C ILE A 58 -5.16 6.25 -15.55
N SER A 59 -4.57 7.44 -15.66
CA SER A 59 -5.27 8.64 -16.17
C SER A 59 -5.81 8.48 -17.60
N PHE A 60 -5.22 7.60 -18.40
CA PHE A 60 -5.62 7.35 -19.78
C PHE A 60 -6.58 6.16 -19.93
N ASP A 61 -6.94 5.47 -18.83
CA ASP A 61 -8.01 4.48 -18.78
C ASP A 61 -9.40 5.17 -18.81
N VAL A 62 -9.71 5.80 -19.94
CA VAL A 62 -10.92 6.60 -20.13
C VAL A 62 -12.01 5.78 -20.83
N ALA A 63 -13.19 5.72 -20.22
CA ALA A 63 -14.37 5.12 -20.82
C ALA A 63 -14.99 6.06 -21.87
N LEU A 64 -14.51 5.96 -23.11
CA LEU A 64 -15.08 6.69 -24.27
C LEU A 64 -16.31 5.98 -24.81
N PHE A 65 -17.37 6.73 -25.15
CA PHE A 65 -18.55 6.19 -25.83
C PHE A 65 -18.13 5.60 -27.20
N ASN A 66 -18.41 4.32 -27.42
CA ASN A 66 -17.91 3.52 -28.56
C ASN A 66 -16.37 3.35 -28.64
N GLY A 67 -15.64 3.66 -27.57
CA GLY A 67 -14.21 3.42 -27.46
C GLY A 67 -13.89 1.93 -27.33
N LYS A 68 -12.80 1.48 -27.96
CA LYS A 68 -12.24 0.16 -27.65
C LYS A 68 -11.58 0.21 -26.28
N SER A 69 -11.65 -0.89 -25.53
CA SER A 69 -10.92 -1.04 -24.27
C SER A 69 -9.45 -0.64 -24.46
N THR A 70 -8.96 0.20 -23.56
CA THR A 70 -7.57 0.69 -23.60
C THR A 70 -6.62 -0.50 -23.39
N ARG A 71 -5.40 -0.39 -23.93
CA ARG A 71 -4.31 -1.37 -23.69
C ARG A 71 -3.55 -1.07 -22.40
N GLN A 72 -4.05 -0.13 -21.62
CA GLN A 72 -3.42 0.43 -20.44
C GLN A 72 -3.90 -0.26 -19.17
N PRO A 73 -3.22 -0.06 -18.02
CA PRO A 73 -3.63 -0.67 -16.78
C PRO A 73 -5.06 -0.27 -16.41
N ASN A 74 -5.91 -1.27 -16.22
CA ASN A 74 -7.31 -1.06 -15.86
C ASN A 74 -7.44 -0.59 -14.42
N THR A 75 -8.10 0.56 -14.24
CA THR A 75 -8.28 1.22 -12.94
C THR A 75 -9.11 0.36 -11.99
N SER A 76 -10.16 -0.30 -12.49
CA SER A 76 -11.02 -1.15 -11.66
C SER A 76 -10.25 -2.36 -11.11
N GLN A 77 -9.43 -2.99 -11.95
CA GLN A 77 -8.58 -4.11 -11.51
C GLN A 77 -7.54 -3.68 -10.47
N PHE A 78 -6.96 -2.48 -10.64
CA PHE A 78 -6.03 -1.92 -9.65
C PHE A 78 -6.71 -1.67 -8.31
N ILE A 79 -7.85 -0.97 -8.31
CA ILE A 79 -8.60 -0.66 -7.08
C ILE A 79 -9.01 -1.95 -6.36
N ASP A 80 -9.52 -2.96 -7.07
CA ASP A 80 -9.91 -4.23 -6.48
C ASP A 80 -8.73 -4.94 -5.78
N THR A 81 -7.54 -4.90 -6.39
CA THR A 81 -6.32 -5.47 -5.80
C THR A 81 -5.93 -4.74 -4.51
N ILE A 82 -5.99 -3.40 -4.49
CA ILE A 82 -5.65 -2.60 -3.31
C ILE A 82 -6.70 -2.78 -2.21
N CYS A 83 -7.99 -2.79 -2.53
CA CYS A 83 -9.06 -3.03 -1.57
C CYS A 83 -8.91 -4.40 -0.89
N LYS A 84 -8.50 -5.45 -1.62
CA LYS A 84 -8.20 -6.76 -1.03
C LYS A 84 -7.07 -6.70 -0.02
N ARG A 85 -5.97 -6.02 -0.34
CA ARG A 85 -4.84 -5.83 0.59
C ARG A 85 -5.24 -5.03 1.83
N LEU A 86 -6.04 -3.97 1.65
CA LEU A 86 -6.51 -3.15 2.77
C LEU A 86 -7.44 -3.94 3.70
N ARG A 87 -8.34 -4.76 3.16
CA ARG A 87 -9.18 -5.65 3.98
C ARG A 87 -8.34 -6.59 4.83
N GLN A 88 -7.35 -7.24 4.24
CA GLN A 88 -6.41 -8.10 4.97
C GLN A 88 -5.67 -7.33 6.06
N ALA A 89 -5.22 -6.10 5.78
CA ALA A 89 -4.55 -5.25 6.77
C ALA A 89 -5.48 -4.87 7.94
N ILE A 90 -6.75 -4.57 7.67
CA ILE A 90 -7.76 -4.27 8.69
C ILE A 90 -8.02 -5.50 9.56
N GLU A 91 -8.22 -6.67 8.95
CA GLU A 91 -8.43 -7.93 9.68
C GLU A 91 -7.23 -8.28 10.59
N ILE A 92 -6.01 -8.05 10.11
CA ILE A 92 -4.79 -8.25 10.92
C ILE A 92 -4.74 -7.25 12.08
N TYR A 93 -5.09 -5.99 11.84
CA TYR A 93 -5.12 -4.96 12.87
C TYR A 93 -6.14 -5.31 13.98
N GLU A 94 -7.36 -5.70 13.59
CA GLU A 94 -8.40 -6.14 14.53
C GLU A 94 -7.97 -7.38 15.33
N ARG A 95 -7.34 -8.36 14.68
CA ARG A 95 -6.81 -9.53 15.40
C ARG A 95 -5.71 -9.15 16.39
N THR A 96 -4.83 -8.24 16.02
CA THR A 96 -3.72 -7.78 16.86
C THR A 96 -4.23 -6.98 18.06
N SER A 97 -5.25 -6.13 17.88
CA SER A 97 -5.85 -5.40 19.00
C SER A 97 -6.54 -6.33 20.00
N LEU A 98 -7.21 -7.38 19.51
CA LEU A 98 -7.82 -8.41 20.38
C LEU A 98 -6.77 -9.20 21.18
N ILE A 99 -5.64 -9.55 20.57
CA ILE A 99 -4.53 -10.24 21.26
C ILE A 99 -3.94 -9.34 22.36
N ASN A 100 -3.66 -8.08 22.05
CA ASN A 100 -3.12 -7.14 23.05
C ASN A 100 -4.06 -6.96 24.25
N ILE A 101 -5.37 -6.89 24.02
CA ILE A 101 -6.36 -6.83 25.11
C ILE A 101 -6.34 -8.12 25.93
N SER A 102 -6.23 -9.30 25.30
CA SER A 102 -6.13 -10.55 26.03
C SER A 102 -4.86 -10.68 26.87
N ASP A 103 -3.72 -10.20 26.36
CA ASP A 103 -2.45 -10.23 27.08
C ASP A 103 -2.44 -9.27 28.27
N GLU A 104 -3.06 -8.08 28.13
CA GLU A 104 -3.27 -7.16 29.26
C GLU A 104 -4.19 -7.77 30.33
N VAL A 105 -5.28 -8.41 29.95
CA VAL A 105 -6.22 -9.05 30.89
C VAL A 105 -5.55 -10.23 31.63
N VAL A 106 -4.76 -11.04 30.93
CA VAL A 106 -3.98 -12.13 31.54
C VAL A 106 -2.90 -11.57 32.48
N GLY A 107 -2.25 -10.46 32.11
CA GLY A 107 -1.29 -9.77 32.97
C GLY A 107 -1.90 -9.29 34.29
N ILE A 108 -3.09 -8.70 34.24
CA ILE A 108 -3.83 -8.22 35.41
C ILE A 108 -4.25 -9.38 36.32
N ASP A 109 -4.72 -10.51 35.78
CA ASP A 109 -5.09 -11.70 36.58
C ASP A 109 -3.88 -12.30 37.30
N VAL A 110 -2.72 -12.37 36.64
CA VAL A 110 -1.48 -12.89 37.24
C VAL A 110 -0.98 -11.99 38.37
N GLU A 111 -1.08 -10.67 38.20
CA GLU A 111 -0.63 -9.69 39.19
C GLU A 111 -1.56 -9.65 40.41
N ALA A 112 -2.88 -9.72 40.20
CA ALA A 112 -3.87 -9.84 41.27
C ALA A 112 -3.69 -11.13 42.10
N ARG A 113 -3.34 -12.24 41.44
CA ARG A 113 -3.11 -13.53 42.09
C ARG A 113 -1.80 -13.57 42.89
N LYS A 114 -0.77 -12.85 42.44
CA LYS A 114 0.45 -12.63 43.23
C LYS A 114 0.16 -11.78 44.47
N ALA A 115 -0.64 -10.72 44.35
CA ALA A 115 -0.99 -9.86 45.47
C ALA A 115 -1.79 -10.60 46.56
N LEU A 116 -2.71 -11.49 46.18
CA LEU A 116 -3.44 -12.36 47.12
C LEU A 116 -2.50 -13.28 47.91
N ASN A 117 -1.55 -13.93 47.23
CA ASN A 117 -0.57 -14.81 47.88
C ASN A 117 0.38 -14.05 48.83
N PHE A 118 0.54 -12.73 48.66
CA PHE A 118 1.33 -11.88 49.56
C PHE A 118 0.57 -11.47 50.83
N ILE A 119 -0.77 -11.53 50.84
CA ILE A 119 -1.61 -11.17 51.99
C ILE A 119 -1.86 -12.39 52.88
N GLU A 120 -1.82 -13.60 52.32
CA GLU A 120 -1.98 -14.86 53.06
C GLU A 120 -0.69 -15.41 53.71
N ALA A 121 0.44 -14.69 53.59
CA ALA A 121 1.73 -15.00 54.21
C ALA A 121 2.03 -14.07 55.39
#